data_AF-A0A4Z2E667-F1
#
_entry.id   AF-A0A4Z2E667-F1
#
_cell.length_a   1.000
_cell.length_b   1.000
_cell.length_c   1.000
_cell.angle_alpha   90.00
_cell.angle_beta   90.00
_cell.angle_gamma   90.00
#
_symmetry.space_group_name_H-M   'P 1'
#
loop_
_entity.id
_entity.type
_entity.pdbx_description
1 polymer ?
#
loop_
_entity_poly.entity_id
_entity_poly.type
_entity_poly.pdbx_seq_one_letter_code
_entity_poly.pdbx_strand_id
1 'polypeptide(L)' 'MSKSNRCITSSIPAAEGTICQTNTIEKGWCYKRLCVLYGTRPEGVDGGWGLWSPWEECSRTCGGGVSSSIRHCDSPR' A
#
# COMPACT_ATOMS: atom_id res chain seq x y z
N MET A 1 15.92 -5.94 39.44
CA MET A 1 15.63 -5.29 38.15
C MET A 1 14.85 -4.02 38.42
N SER A 2 15.48 -2.87 38.22
CA SER A 2 14.99 -1.55 38.64
C SER A 2 13.66 -1.21 37.95
N LYS A 3 12.56 -1.29 38.71
CA LYS A 3 11.26 -0.74 38.30
C LYS A 3 11.26 0.74 38.63
N SER A 4 11.90 1.55 37.77
CA SER A 4 11.68 2.99 37.78
C SER A 4 10.39 3.27 37.01
N ASN A 5 9.43 3.98 37.60
CA ASN A 5 8.19 4.45 36.94
C ASN A 5 8.48 5.59 35.93
N ARG A 6 9.66 5.56 35.31
CA ARG A 6 10.15 6.62 34.44
C ARG A 6 10.21 6.08 33.02
N CYS A 7 9.50 6.75 32.12
CA CYS A 7 9.65 6.50 30.70
C CYS A 7 11.04 6.96 30.26
N ILE A 8 11.78 6.07 29.58
CA ILE A 8 13.06 6.37 28.97
C ILE A 8 12.85 6.21 27.46
N THR A 9 13.20 7.23 26.68
CA THR A 9 13.12 7.19 25.21
C THR A 9 14.49 6.90 24.62
N SER A 10 14.53 6.06 23.58
CA SER A 10 15.75 5.79 22.80
C SER A 10 15.93 6.76 21.63
N SER A 11 15.06 7.75 21.46
CA SER A 11 15.00 8.65 20.28
C SER A 11 14.74 7.93 18.95
N ILE A 12 14.35 6.66 18.99
CA ILE A 12 13.96 5.88 17.82
C ILE A 12 12.43 6.01 17.68
N PRO A 13 11.92 6.34 16.48
CA PRO A 13 10.47 6.39 16.28
C PRO A 13 9.85 5.01 16.45
N ALA A 14 8.58 4.98 16.84
CA ALA A 14 7.81 3.74 16.83
C ALA A 14 7.82 3.13 15.42
N ALA A 15 7.97 1.81 15.34
CA ALA A 15 7.93 1.08 14.09
C ALA A 15 6.57 1.30 13.38
N GLU A 16 6.55 1.24 12.05
CA GLU A 16 5.30 1.28 11.32
C GLU A 16 4.43 0.07 11.69
N GLY A 17 3.11 0.28 11.83
CA GLY A 17 2.21 -0.76 12.34
C GLY A 17 2.02 -0.76 13.86
N THR A 18 2.87 -0.06 14.62
CA THR A 18 2.72 0.04 16.08
C THR A 18 1.37 0.67 16.42
N ILE A 19 0.61 0.06 17.33
CA ILE A 19 -0.70 0.57 17.75
C ILE A 19 -0.51 1.89 18.52
N CYS A 20 -1.34 2.87 18.21
CA CYS A 20 -1.36 4.16 18.88
C CYS A 20 -2.80 4.60 19.15
N GLN A 21 -2.96 5.49 20.14
CA GLN A 21 -4.24 6.08 20.52
C GLN A 21 -4.04 7.57 20.81
N THR A 22 -4.99 8.39 20.36
CA THR A 22 -5.02 9.83 20.66
C THR A 22 -6.43 10.21 21.13
N ASN A 23 -6.62 11.48 21.51
CA ASN A 23 -7.95 11.97 21.92
C ASN A 23 -9.00 11.89 20.80
N THR A 24 -8.57 11.80 19.54
CA THR A 24 -9.45 11.76 18.36
C THR A 24 -9.45 10.40 17.65
N ILE A 25 -8.51 9.51 17.99
CA ILE A 25 -8.32 8.21 17.34
C ILE A 25 -8.34 7.13 18.41
N GLU A 26 -9.47 6.42 18.52
CA GLU A 26 -9.62 5.29 19.46
C GLU A 26 -8.74 4.09 19.08
N LYS A 27 -8.62 3.81 17.77
CA LYS A 27 -7.80 2.73 17.23
C LYS A 27 -6.96 3.22 16.06
N GLY A 28 -5.69 3.49 16.31
CA GLY A 28 -4.75 3.99 15.32
C GLY A 28 -3.53 3.08 15.14
N TRP A 29 -2.76 3.38 14.09
CA TRP A 29 -1.45 2.77 13.84
C TRP A 29 -0.42 3.84 13.46
N CYS A 30 0.83 3.60 13.81
CA CYS A 30 1.96 4.44 13.44
C CYS A 30 2.27 4.25 11.95
N TYR A 31 2.20 5.34 11.19
CA TYR A 31 2.60 5.41 9.79
C TYR A 31 3.40 6.70 9.57
N LYS A 32 4.64 6.59 9.06
CA LYS A 32 5.55 7.75 8.89
C LYS A 32 5.60 8.72 10.10
N ARG A 33 5.73 8.19 11.32
CA ARG A 33 5.77 8.94 12.61
C ARG A 33 4.47 9.67 12.99
N LEU A 34 3.37 9.42 12.29
CA LEU A 34 2.04 9.91 12.62
C LEU A 34 1.18 8.77 13.14
N CYS A 35 0.29 9.07 14.09
CA CYS A 35 -0.77 8.17 14.46
C CYS A 35 -1.95 8.40 13.51
N VAL A 36 -2.25 7.44 12.66
CA VAL A 36 -3.36 7.51 11.69
C VAL A 36 -4.41 6.46 12.03
N LEU A 37 -5.65 6.66 11.58
CA LEU A 37 -6.75 5.74 11.85
C LEU A 37 -6.42 4.34 11.32
N TYR A 38 -6.76 3.30 12.08
CA TYR A 38 -6.54 1.92 11.66
C TYR A 38 -7.26 1.64 10.33
N GLY A 39 -6.53 1.09 9.35
CA GLY A 39 -7.05 0.80 8.02
C GLY A 39 -6.95 1.96 7.01
N THR A 40 -6.52 3.15 7.43
CA THR A 40 -6.20 4.23 6.47
C THR A 40 -4.72 4.18 6.11
N ARG A 41 -4.42 4.27 4.81
CA ARG A 41 -3.08 4.51 4.29
C ARG A 41 -3.13 5.85 3.55
N PRO A 42 -2.80 6.98 4.20
CA PRO A 42 -3.04 8.32 3.64
C PRO A 42 -2.41 8.55 2.26
N GLU A 43 -1.31 7.87 1.97
CA GLU A 43 -0.60 7.93 0.68
C GLU A 43 -0.86 6.70 -0.21
N GLY A 44 -1.66 5.74 0.26
CA GLY A 44 -2.02 4.56 -0.51
C GLY A 44 -3.14 4.91 -1.47
N VAL A 45 -2.82 4.99 -2.76
CA VAL A 45 -3.82 5.00 -3.82
C VAL A 45 -3.97 3.58 -4.33
N ASP A 46 -5.20 3.11 -4.46
CA ASP A 46 -5.47 1.78 -5.00
C ASP A 46 -5.05 1.74 -6.47
N GLY A 47 -4.31 0.70 -6.85
CA GLY A 47 -3.92 0.49 -8.23
C GLY A 47 -5.14 0.21 -9.10
N GLY A 48 -5.07 0.62 -10.35
CA GLY A 48 -6.08 0.28 -11.35
C GLY A 48 -5.45 0.00 -12.71
N TRP A 49 -6.16 -0.80 -13.49
CA TRP A 49 -5.73 -1.20 -14.80
C TRP A 49 -5.89 -0.05 -15.79
N GLY A 50 -4.81 0.27 -16.48
CA GLY A 50 -4.84 1.15 -17.64
C GLY A 50 -5.47 0.50 -18.85
N LEU A 51 -5.42 1.23 -19.95
CA LEU A 51 -5.97 0.79 -21.22
C LEU A 51 -5.23 -0.45 -21.73
N TRP A 52 -5.98 -1.31 -22.43
CA TRP A 52 -5.38 -2.38 -23.21
C TRP A 52 -4.54 -1.77 -24.34
N SER A 53 -3.34 -2.31 -24.52
CA SER A 53 -2.53 -2.07 -25.70
C SER A 53 -3.20 -2.65 -26.95
N PRO A 54 -2.83 -2.18 -28.15
CA PRO A 54 -3.26 -2.81 -29.40
C PRO A 54 -2.97 -4.31 -29.39
N TRP A 55 -3.85 -5.09 -30.01
CA TRP A 55 -3.62 -6.52 -30.21
C TRP A 55 -2.37 -6.75 -31.05
N GLU A 56 -1.51 -7.66 -30.60
CA GLU A 56 -0.36 -8.11 -31.37
C GLU A 56 -0.81 -8.91 -32.59
N GLU A 57 0.07 -9.00 -33.58
CA GLU A 57 -0.20 -9.81 -34.76
C GLU A 57 -0.47 -11.27 -34.37
N CYS A 58 -1.36 -11.91 -35.13
CA CYS A 58 -1.68 -13.31 -34.89
C CYS A 58 -0.42 -14.16 -35.10
N SER A 59 -0.15 -15.07 -34.16
CA SER A 59 1.03 -15.94 -34.23
C SER A 59 1.11 -16.80 -35.49
N ARG A 60 -0.01 -16.98 -36.20
CA ARG A 60 -0.10 -17.71 -37.47
C ARG A 60 -1.06 -17.02 -38.42
N THR A 61 -0.77 -17.13 -39.71
CA THR A 61 -1.62 -16.61 -40.78
C THR A 61 -2.72 -17.58 -41.20
N CYS A 62 -2.64 -18.87 -40.82
CA CYS A 62 -3.67 -19.88 -41.09
C CYS A 62 -3.71 -20.99 -40.03
N GLY A 63 -4.79 -21.78 -40.03
CA GLY A 63 -4.91 -22.96 -39.16
C GLY A 63 -5.16 -22.67 -37.67
N GLY A 64 -5.56 -21.43 -37.34
CA GLY A 64 -5.79 -20.97 -35.96
C GLY A 64 -4.50 -20.51 -35.27
N GLY A 65 -4.51 -19.29 -34.75
CA GLY A 65 -3.39 -18.70 -34.01
C GLY A 65 -3.87 -17.97 -32.76
N VAL A 66 -2.92 -17.39 -32.03
CA VAL A 66 -3.17 -16.63 -30.78
C VAL A 66 -2.68 -15.21 -31.00
N SER A 67 -3.45 -14.24 -30.51
CA SER A 67 -3.07 -12.83 -30.42
C SER A 67 -3.14 -12.41 -28.96
N SER A 68 -2.18 -11.59 -28.53
CA SER A 68 -2.03 -11.08 -27.17
C SER A 68 -2.30 -9.58 -27.11
N SER A 69 -2.75 -9.13 -25.94
CA SER A 69 -2.79 -7.72 -25.58
C SER A 69 -2.36 -7.60 -24.11
N ILE A 70 -1.68 -6.50 -23.79
CA ILE A 70 -1.13 -6.21 -22.46
C ILE A 70 -1.82 -4.96 -21.91
N ARG A 71 -2.03 -4.92 -20.59
CA ARG A 71 -2.42 -3.72 -19.85
C ARG A 71 -1.54 -3.56 -18.62
N HIS A 72 -1.29 -2.32 -18.24
CA HIS A 72 -0.46 -2.00 -17.08
C HIS A 72 -1.33 -1.62 -15.87
N CYS A 73 -0.82 -1.80 -14.66
CA CYS A 73 -1.46 -1.32 -13.42
C CYS A 73 -0.96 0.10 -13.13
N ASP A 74 -1.30 1.04 -14.01
CA ASP A 74 -0.80 2.42 -14.03
C ASP A 74 -1.92 3.47 -14.02
N SER A 75 -3.18 3.03 -13.90
CA SER A 75 -4.36 3.91 -13.86
C SER A 75 -5.05 3.79 -12.51
N PRO A 76 -4.54 4.47 -11.46
CA PRO A 76 -5.07 4.37 -10.09
C PRO A 76 -6.56 4.68 -10.01
N ARG A 77 -7.25 4.07 -9.04
CA ARG A 77 -8.69 4.21 -8.80
C ARG A 77 -9.01 5.02 -7.56
#